data_AF-A0A3S0C9L8-F1
#
_entry.id   AF-A0A3S0C9L8-F1
#
_cell.length_a   1.000
_cell.length_b   1.000
_cell.length_c   1.000
_cell.angle_alpha   90.00
_cell.angle_beta   90.00
_cell.angle_gamma   90.00
#
_symmetry.space_group_name_H-M   'P 1'
#
loop_
_entity.id
_entity.type
_entity.pdbx_description
1 polymer ?
#
loop_
_entity_poly.entity_id
_entity_poly.type
_entity_poly.pdbx_seq_one_letter_code
_entity_poly.pdbx_strand_id
1 'polypeptide(L)'
;MKRELRRLWVKLHLYVGLLAGGLFVLLGLTGSVLVFYLDVDSLLNPQIRVSAAAPAPSPEAVFRTLRARYPQRDGPWRIEMPLSADAPVLARYYNPPETAGRGFAPLMLSLDPHTLEVTSARFWGDYATTWLFDLHYTLLAGEGGKTAVGIL
;
A
#
# COMPACT_ATOMS: atom_id res chain seq x y z
N MET A 1 47.79 13.22 17.22
CA MET A 1 46.99 13.28 15.98
C MET A 1 46.37 11.94 15.56
N LYS A 2 47.13 10.87 15.25
CA LYS A 2 46.56 9.58 14.79
C LYS A 2 45.50 8.94 15.73
N ARG A 3 45.68 9.06 17.05
CA ARG A 3 44.77 8.49 18.07
C ARG A 3 43.43 9.23 18.18
N GLU A 4 43.43 10.56 18.05
CA GLU A 4 42.20 11.37 18.05
C GLU A 4 41.39 11.14 16.77
N LEU A 5 42.07 11.05 15.62
CA LEU A 5 41.43 10.70 14.35
C LEU A 5 40.78 9.31 14.41
N ARG A 6 41.48 8.30 14.96
CA ARG A 6 40.91 6.96 15.18
C ARG A 6 39.66 6.99 16.07
N ARG A 7 39.68 7.76 17.16
CA ARG A 7 38.53 7.91 18.06
C ARG A 7 37.33 8.54 17.35
N LEU A 8 37.57 9.55 16.51
CA LEU A 8 36.53 10.16 15.69
C LEU A 8 35.91 9.16 14.71
N TRP A 9 36.74 8.42 13.95
CA TRP A 9 36.25 7.41 13.01
C TRP A 9 35.42 6.31 13.68
N VAL A 10 35.85 5.81 14.85
CA VAL A 10 35.09 4.80 15.60
C VAL A 10 33.73 5.35 16.02
N LYS A 11 33.67 6.60 16.52
CA LYS A 11 32.40 7.24 16.89
C LYS A 11 31.49 7.43 15.67
N LEU A 12 32.02 7.95 14.57
CA LEU A 12 31.26 8.14 13.34
C LEU A 12 30.73 6.81 12.81
N HIS A 13 31.57 5.78 12.74
CA HIS A 13 31.15 4.44 12.31
C HIS A 13 30.05 3.86 13.22
N LEU A 14 30.19 4.00 14.55
CA LEU A 14 29.20 3.53 15.50
C LEU A 14 27.84 4.19 15.27
N TYR A 15 27.79 5.53 15.20
CA TYR A 15 26.52 6.24 15.07
C TYR A 15 25.90 6.10 13.67
N VAL A 16 26.71 6.14 12.62
CA VAL A 16 26.22 5.89 11.25
C VAL A 16 25.71 4.46 11.13
N GLY A 17 26.46 3.48 11.62
CA GLY A 17 26.06 2.07 11.61
C GLY A 17 24.82 1.80 12.45
N LEU A 18 24.68 2.45 13.61
CA LEU A 18 23.50 2.31 14.47
C LEU A 18 22.25 2.91 13.82
N LEU A 19 22.37 4.10 13.20
CA LEU A 19 21.26 4.75 12.49
C LEU A 19 20.86 3.96 11.25
N ALA A 20 21.82 3.63 10.38
CA ALA A 20 21.57 2.85 9.17
C ALA A 20 21.05 1.44 9.50
N GLY A 21 21.65 0.78 10.49
CA GLY A 21 21.21 -0.52 10.98
C GLY A 21 19.79 -0.49 11.54
N GLY A 22 19.44 0.55 12.32
CA GLY A 22 18.07 0.76 12.79
C GLY A 22 17.07 0.94 11.65
N LEU A 23 17.43 1.71 10.62
CA LEU A 23 16.62 1.86 9.42
C LEU A 23 16.48 0.54 8.65
N PHE A 24 17.56 -0.24 8.49
CA PHE A 24 17.48 -1.56 7.86
C PHE A 24 16.60 -2.54 8.64
N VAL A 25 16.63 -2.51 9.98
CA VAL A 25 15.72 -3.31 10.81
C VAL A 25 14.27 -2.88 10.56
N LEU A 26 13.98 -1.58 10.58
CA LEU A 26 12.63 -1.06 10.28
C LEU A 26 12.18 -1.48 8.89
N LEU A 27 13.00 -1.27 7.86
CA LEU A 27 12.69 -1.60 6.47
C LEU A 27 12.53 -3.12 6.28
N GLY A 28 13.38 -3.93 6.91
CA GLY A 28 13.30 -5.39 6.85
C GLY A 28 12.05 -5.94 7.52
N LEU A 29 11.68 -5.43 8.70
CA LEU A 29 10.46 -5.83 9.40
C LEU A 29 9.21 -5.39 8.66
N THR A 30 9.13 -4.12 8.27
CA THR A 30 7.98 -3.59 7.52
C THR A 30 7.83 -4.26 6.16
N GLY A 31 8.94 -4.46 5.42
CA GLY A 31 8.96 -5.16 4.14
C GLY A 31 8.48 -6.60 4.26
N SER A 32 8.91 -7.31 5.32
CA SER A 32 8.48 -8.70 5.59
C SER A 32 6.97 -8.81 5.81
N VAL A 33 6.35 -7.85 6.51
CA VAL A 33 4.89 -7.77 6.65
C VAL A 33 4.23 -7.43 5.32
N LEU A 34 4.80 -6.51 4.55
CA LEU A 34 4.22 -6.04 3.27
C LEU A 34 4.23 -7.09 2.16
N VAL A 35 5.06 -8.13 2.23
CA VAL A 35 4.96 -9.29 1.33
C VAL A 35 3.57 -9.93 1.38
N PHE A 36 2.92 -9.88 2.55
CA PHE A 36 1.59 -10.45 2.80
C PHE A 36 0.51 -9.37 3.01
N TYR A 37 0.70 -8.16 2.45
CA TYR A 37 -0.17 -7.03 2.79
C TYR A 37 -1.66 -7.27 2.48
N LEU A 38 -2.00 -8.06 1.46
CA LEU A 38 -3.39 -8.41 1.15
C LEU A 38 -4.01 -9.32 2.22
N ASP A 39 -3.27 -10.33 2.68
CA ASP A 39 -3.72 -11.25 3.72
C ASP A 39 -3.85 -10.54 5.06
N VAL A 40 -2.87 -9.69 5.39
CA VAL A 40 -2.90 -8.85 6.60
C VAL A 40 -4.08 -7.88 6.54
N ASP A 41 -4.34 -7.25 5.39
CA ASP A 41 -5.50 -6.36 5.23
C ASP A 41 -6.81 -7.13 5.38
N SER A 42 -6.93 -8.32 4.80
CA SER A 42 -8.11 -9.20 4.94
C SER A 42 -8.32 -9.72 6.37
N LEU A 43 -7.24 -9.90 7.13
CA LEU A 43 -7.31 -10.25 8.54
C LEU A 43 -7.83 -9.07 9.38
N LEU A 44 -7.32 -7.87 9.13
CA LEU A 44 -7.68 -6.65 9.86
C LEU A 44 -9.03 -6.07 9.45
N ASN A 45 -9.47 -6.35 8.21
CA ASN A 45 -10.68 -5.81 7.61
C ASN A 45 -11.55 -6.95 7.06
N PRO A 46 -12.24 -7.73 7.90
CA PRO A 46 -13.04 -8.88 7.44
C PRO A 46 -14.11 -8.53 6.41
N GLN A 47 -14.56 -7.27 6.36
CA GLN A 47 -15.53 -6.78 5.39
C GLN A 47 -15.04 -6.85 3.94
N ILE A 48 -13.73 -6.94 3.67
CA ILE A 48 -13.22 -7.04 2.29
C ILE A 48 -13.24 -8.47 1.74
N ARG A 49 -13.51 -9.46 2.60
CA ARG A 49 -13.58 -10.87 2.22
C ARG A 49 -14.80 -11.13 1.35
N VAL A 50 -14.69 -12.11 0.46
CA VAL A 50 -15.80 -12.51 -0.41
C VAL A 50 -16.86 -13.26 0.40
N SER A 51 -18.12 -13.08 0.02
CA SER A 51 -19.26 -13.76 0.66
C SER A 51 -19.32 -15.25 0.34
N ALA A 52 -18.84 -15.63 -0.84
CA ALA A 52 -18.72 -17.01 -1.30
C ALA A 52 -17.61 -17.13 -2.35
N ALA A 53 -16.99 -18.31 -2.41
CA ALA A 53 -16.06 -18.65 -3.48
C ALA A 53 -16.79 -18.58 -4.83
N ALA A 54 -16.30 -17.78 -5.77
CA ALA A 54 -16.91 -17.62 -7.08
C ALA A 54 -15.89 -17.54 -8.22
N PRO A 55 -16.26 -17.95 -9.44
CA PRO A 55 -15.42 -17.68 -10.61
C PRO A 55 -15.16 -16.18 -10.78
N ALA A 56 -14.02 -15.84 -11.37
CA ALA A 56 -13.74 -14.45 -11.72
C ALA A 56 -14.86 -13.88 -12.62
N PRO A 57 -15.44 -12.71 -12.30
CA PRO A 57 -16.48 -12.10 -13.12
C PRO A 57 -15.90 -11.62 -14.46
N SER A 58 -16.75 -11.19 -15.40
CA SER A 58 -16.22 -10.56 -16.62
C SER A 58 -15.66 -9.16 -16.29
N PRO A 59 -14.50 -8.77 -16.87
CA PRO A 59 -13.95 -7.42 -16.67
C PRO A 59 -14.93 -6.30 -17.07
N GLU A 60 -15.73 -6.55 -18.12
CA GLU A 60 -16.77 -5.62 -18.56
C GLU A 60 -17.88 -5.43 -17.51
N ALA A 61 -18.32 -6.51 -16.85
CA ALA A 61 -19.34 -6.41 -15.81
C ALA A 61 -18.83 -5.61 -14.60
N VAL A 62 -17.58 -5.82 -14.20
CA VAL A 62 -16.92 -5.03 -13.15
C VAL A 62 -16.87 -3.56 -13.55
N PHE A 63 -16.37 -3.26 -14.75
CA PHE A 63 -16.26 -1.88 -15.24
C PHE A 63 -17.61 -1.17 -15.31
N ARG A 64 -18.65 -1.83 -15.82
CA ARG A 64 -20.01 -1.28 -15.87
C ARG A 64 -20.55 -1.00 -14.47
N THR A 65 -20.28 -1.88 -13.51
CA THR A 65 -20.67 -1.68 -12.11
C THR A 65 -19.97 -0.47 -11.50
N LEU A 66 -18.66 -0.32 -11.72
CA LEU A 66 -17.89 0.84 -11.26
C LEU A 66 -18.41 2.15 -11.87
N ARG A 67 -18.67 2.18 -13.19
CA ARG A 67 -19.24 3.35 -13.87
C ARG A 67 -20.63 3.72 -13.36
N ALA A 68 -21.48 2.72 -13.09
CA ALA A 68 -22.83 2.96 -12.59
C ALA A 68 -22.84 3.46 -11.14
N ARG A 69 -21.94 2.95 -10.29
CA ARG A 69 -21.90 3.28 -8.85
C ARG A 69 -21.08 4.53 -8.53
N TYR A 70 -20.11 4.88 -9.38
CA TYR A 70 -19.30 6.08 -9.25
C TYR A 70 -19.36 6.94 -10.53
N PRO A 71 -20.55 7.47 -10.90
CA PRO A 71 -20.71 8.25 -12.12
C PRO A 71 -19.86 9.54 -12.15
N GLN A 72 -19.48 10.06 -10.98
CA GLN A 72 -18.60 11.22 -10.82
C GLN A 72 -17.11 10.91 -11.06
N ARG A 73 -16.75 9.64 -11.26
CA ARG A 73 -15.36 9.19 -11.45
C ARG A 73 -15.15 8.78 -12.91
N ASP A 74 -14.93 9.80 -13.74
CA ASP A 74 -14.80 9.63 -15.19
C ASP A 74 -13.42 9.15 -15.67
N GLY A 75 -12.42 9.17 -14.79
CA GLY A 75 -11.07 8.70 -15.09
C GLY A 75 -10.94 7.17 -15.25
N PRO A 76 -9.74 6.70 -15.62
CA PRO A 76 -9.48 5.27 -15.80
C PRO A 76 -9.49 4.53 -14.47
N TRP A 77 -10.06 3.32 -14.49
CA TRP A 77 -9.99 2.36 -13.41
C TRP A 77 -8.91 1.32 -13.71
N ARG A 78 -8.05 1.04 -12.72
CA ARG A 78 -7.22 -0.16 -12.73
C ARG A 78 -7.97 -1.27 -12.01
N ILE A 79 -8.38 -2.28 -12.77
CA ILE A 79 -9.10 -3.44 -12.25
C ILE A 79 -8.14 -4.62 -12.18
N GLU A 80 -8.03 -5.23 -11.00
CA GLU A 80 -7.22 -6.41 -10.74
C GLU A 80 -8.19 -7.58 -10.52
N MET A 81 -8.22 -8.50 -11.49
CA MET A 81 -9.09 -9.66 -11.44
C MET A 81 -8.60 -10.65 -10.38
N PRO A 82 -9.51 -11.32 -9.65
CA PRO A 82 -9.13 -12.25 -8.60
C PRO A 82 -8.38 -13.45 -9.19
N LEU A 83 -7.28 -13.83 -8.53
CA LEU A 83 -6.44 -14.98 -8.94
C LEU A 83 -6.96 -16.31 -8.39
N SER A 84 -7.88 -16.27 -7.42
CA SER A 84 -8.53 -17.42 -6.80
C SER A 84 -10.01 -17.11 -6.55
N ALA A 85 -10.82 -18.15 -6.38
CA ALA A 85 -12.26 -18.00 -6.16
C ALA A 85 -12.60 -17.26 -4.85
N ASP A 86 -11.69 -17.28 -3.89
CA ASP A 86 -11.85 -16.65 -2.56
C ASP A 86 -11.29 -15.22 -2.50
N ALA A 87 -10.75 -14.70 -3.60
CA ALA A 87 -10.19 -13.36 -3.66
C ALA A 87 -11.23 -12.33 -4.14
N PRO A 88 -11.26 -11.13 -3.54
CA PRO A 88 -12.10 -10.05 -4.05
C PRO A 88 -11.55 -9.51 -5.37
N VAL A 89 -12.42 -8.88 -6.17
CA VAL A 89 -11.97 -8.02 -7.25
C VAL A 89 -11.45 -6.73 -6.64
N LEU A 90 -10.24 -6.30 -7.01
CA LEU A 90 -9.71 -5.01 -6.56
C LEU A 90 -9.83 -3.99 -7.68
N ALA A 91 -10.28 -2.78 -7.37
CA ALA A 91 -10.31 -1.68 -8.31
C ALA A 91 -9.66 -0.45 -7.71
N ARG A 92 -8.85 0.26 -8.51
CA ARG A 92 -8.14 1.47 -8.08
C ARG A 92 -8.49 2.63 -8.99
N TYR A 93 -8.82 3.77 -8.38
CA TYR A 93 -8.99 5.03 -9.08
C TYR A 93 -7.86 5.98 -8.69
N TYR A 94 -7.04 6.35 -9.67
CA TYR A 94 -5.91 7.23 -9.47
C TYR A 94 -6.36 8.69 -9.35
N ASN A 95 -5.65 9.45 -8.50
CA ASN A 95 -5.85 10.89 -8.29
C ASN A 95 -7.32 11.29 -8.02
N PRO A 96 -7.99 10.68 -7.02
CA PRO A 96 -9.32 11.14 -6.64
C PRO A 96 -9.23 12.57 -6.07
N PRO A 97 -10.20 13.45 -6.36
CA PRO A 97 -10.18 14.83 -5.87
C PRO A 97 -10.14 14.93 -4.34
N GLU A 98 -10.71 13.94 -3.64
CA GLU A 98 -10.76 13.88 -2.17
C GLU A 98 -9.38 13.82 -1.51
N THR A 99 -8.36 13.32 -2.22
CA THR A 99 -6.99 13.18 -1.72
C THR A 99 -6.00 14.06 -2.49
N ALA A 100 -6.50 15.11 -3.15
CA ALA A 100 -5.63 16.07 -3.84
C ALA A 100 -4.56 16.61 -2.88
N GLY A 101 -3.31 16.60 -3.32
CA GLY A 101 -2.16 17.07 -2.53
C GLY A 101 -1.54 16.02 -1.58
N ARG A 102 -2.14 14.83 -1.39
CA ARG A 102 -1.55 13.76 -0.56
C ARG A 102 -0.46 12.94 -1.27
N GLY A 103 -0.10 13.28 -2.51
CA GLY A 103 0.82 12.47 -3.32
C GLY A 103 0.12 11.20 -3.83
N PHE A 104 0.67 10.03 -3.51
CA PHE A 104 0.08 8.74 -3.92
C PHE A 104 -1.03 8.31 -2.95
N ALA A 105 -2.26 8.69 -3.25
CA ALA A 105 -3.43 8.37 -2.43
C ALA A 105 -4.65 7.90 -3.25
N PRO A 106 -4.53 6.87 -4.12
CA PRO A 106 -5.67 6.40 -4.91
C PRO A 106 -6.82 5.91 -4.04
N LEU A 107 -8.04 5.96 -4.59
CA LEU A 107 -9.18 5.26 -4.00
C LEU A 107 -9.07 3.77 -4.32
N MET A 108 -9.07 2.96 -3.28
CA MET A 108 -9.00 1.50 -3.31
C MET A 108 -10.38 0.92 -3.03
N LEU A 109 -10.88 0.14 -3.98
CA LEU A 109 -12.14 -0.58 -3.86
C LEU A 109 -11.89 -2.08 -3.81
N SER A 110 -12.68 -2.77 -2.99
CA SER A 110 -12.84 -4.22 -3.02
C SER A 110 -14.27 -4.53 -3.42
N LEU A 111 -14.46 -5.47 -4.33
CA LEU A 111 -15.76 -5.93 -4.77
C LEU A 111 -15.86 -7.44 -4.57
N ASP A 112 -17.03 -7.88 -4.14
CA ASP A 112 -17.37 -9.29 -4.09
C ASP A 112 -17.53 -9.83 -5.54
N PRO A 113 -16.81 -10.91 -5.92
CA PRO A 113 -16.82 -11.41 -7.30
C PRO A 113 -18.13 -12.05 -7.73
N HIS A 114 -18.94 -12.53 -6.78
CA HIS A 114 -20.23 -13.16 -7.04
C HIS A 114 -21.34 -12.13 -7.28
N THR A 115 -21.38 -11.09 -6.44
CA THR A 115 -22.45 -10.08 -6.43
C THR A 115 -22.08 -8.78 -7.13
N LEU A 116 -20.79 -8.53 -7.34
CA LEU A 116 -20.22 -7.24 -7.74
C LEU A 116 -20.53 -6.08 -6.78
N GLU A 117 -20.94 -6.38 -5.56
CA GLU A 117 -21.12 -5.37 -4.52
C GLU A 117 -19.77 -4.81 -4.09
N VAL A 118 -19.69 -3.49 -3.90
CA VAL A 118 -18.49 -2.85 -3.35
C VAL A 118 -18.49 -3.05 -1.84
N THR A 119 -17.62 -3.93 -1.35
CA THR A 119 -17.51 -4.31 0.06
C THR A 119 -16.60 -3.37 0.85
N SER A 120 -15.71 -2.65 0.17
CA SER A 120 -14.86 -1.62 0.78
C SER A 120 -14.52 -0.52 -0.21
N ALA A 121 -14.46 0.72 0.29
CA ALA A 121 -13.95 1.90 -0.40
C ALA A 121 -13.09 2.72 0.56
N ARG A 122 -11.77 2.69 0.37
CA ARG A 122 -10.78 3.32 1.27
C ARG A 122 -9.71 4.04 0.45
N PHE A 123 -9.16 5.14 0.95
CA PHE A 123 -8.02 5.76 0.27
C PHE A 123 -6.71 5.10 0.73
N TRP A 124 -5.75 5.03 -0.18
CA TRP A 124 -4.39 4.60 0.16
C TRP A 124 -3.79 5.54 1.22
N GLY A 125 -3.18 4.95 2.25
CA GLY A 125 -2.64 5.64 3.42
C GLY A 125 -3.60 5.67 4.61
N ASP A 126 -4.91 5.45 4.39
CA ASP A 126 -5.93 5.53 5.46
C ASP A 126 -6.15 4.20 6.21
N TYR A 127 -5.46 3.12 5.84
CA TYR A 127 -5.58 1.82 6.51
C TYR A 127 -4.22 1.16 6.74
N ALA A 128 -4.16 0.29 7.76
CA ALA A 128 -2.91 -0.17 8.37
C ALA A 128 -1.84 -0.63 7.39
N THR A 129 -2.20 -1.43 6.38
CA THR A 129 -1.23 -1.99 5.42
C THR A 129 -0.72 -0.97 4.42
N THR A 130 -1.53 0.00 3.99
CA THR A 130 -1.06 1.09 3.10
C THR A 130 -0.34 2.19 3.86
N TRP A 131 -0.75 2.49 5.09
CA TRP A 131 0.04 3.33 5.99
C TRP A 131 1.43 2.72 6.26
N LEU A 132 1.48 1.40 6.51
CA LEU A 132 2.74 0.68 6.68
C LEU A 132 3.60 0.73 5.40
N PHE A 133 2.96 0.66 4.23
CA PHE A 133 3.64 0.85 2.95
C PHE A 133 4.24 2.25 2.84
N ASP A 134 3.50 3.30 3.21
CA ASP A 134 4.00 4.67 3.16
C ASP A 134 5.16 4.89 4.14
N LEU A 135 5.12 4.25 5.32
CA LEU A 135 6.24 4.20 6.25
C LEU A 135 7.45 3.47 5.65
N HIS A 136 7.24 2.31 5.04
CA HIS A 136 8.32 1.53 4.44
C HIS A 136 8.97 2.25 3.25
N TYR A 137 8.16 2.82 2.37
CA TYR A 137 8.63 3.38 1.10
C TYR A 137 9.10 4.82 1.23
N THR A 138 8.48 5.62 2.10
CA THR A 138 8.74 7.07 2.21
C THR A 138 9.15 7.51 3.60
N LEU A 139 9.24 6.61 4.59
CA LEU A 139 9.43 6.96 6.00
C LEU A 139 8.43 8.01 6.51
N LEU A 140 7.24 8.08 5.90
CA LEU A 140 6.23 9.12 6.11
C LEU A 140 6.73 10.57 5.91
N ALA A 141 7.84 10.73 5.18
CA ALA A 141 8.49 12.02 4.92
C ALA A 141 8.44 12.42 3.43
N GLY A 142 7.48 11.88 2.68
CA GLY A 142 7.25 12.19 1.27
C GLY A 142 8.48 11.93 0.39
N GLU A 143 8.75 12.82 -0.56
CA GLU A 143 9.91 12.70 -1.47
C GLU A 143 11.26 12.65 -0.72
N GLY A 144 11.37 13.34 0.42
CA GLY A 144 12.60 13.34 1.21
C GLY A 144 12.91 11.97 1.80
N GLY A 145 11.91 11.31 2.39
CA GLY A 145 12.12 9.97 2.94
C GLY A 145 12.20 8.89 1.86
N LYS A 146 11.47 9.02 0.74
CA LYS A 146 11.67 8.16 -0.43
C LYS A 146 13.10 8.24 -0.97
N THR A 147 13.66 9.45 -1.05
CA THR A 147 15.06 9.66 -1.45
C THR A 147 16.01 9.03 -0.44
N ALA A 148 15.76 9.18 0.86
CA ALA A 148 16.58 8.57 1.91
C ALA A 148 16.59 7.03 1.81
N VAL A 149 15.42 6.41 1.64
CA VAL A 149 15.30 4.95 1.44
C VAL A 149 16.02 4.51 0.17
N GLY A 150 15.94 5.28 -0.91
CA GLY A 150 16.63 4.96 -2.17
C GLY A 150 18.16 5.11 -2.13
N ILE A 151 18.71 5.89 -1.19
CA ILE A 151 20.16 6.07 -1.00
C ILE A 151 20.76 4.99 -0.09
N LEU A 152 19.99 4.50 0.88
CA LEU A 152 20.41 3.44 1.81
C LEU A 152 20.69 2.12 1.08
#